data_AF-A0A258CPH6-F1
#
_entry.id   AF-A0A258CPH6-F1
#
_cell.length_a   1.000
_cell.length_b   1.000
_cell.length_c   1.000
_cell.angle_alpha   90.00
_cell.angle_beta   90.00
_cell.angle_gamma   90.00
#
_symmetry.space_group_name_H-M   'P 1'
#
loop_
_entity.id
_entity.type
_entity.pdbx_description
1 polymer ?
#
loop_
_entity_poly.entity_id
_entity_poly.type
_entity_poly.pdbx_seq_one_letter_code
_entity_poly.pdbx_strand_id
1 'polypeptide(L)'
;KKVGPFAVPKGMSSTASATLATWFKIKGVNYSISSACATSNHCIGNAYELIQWGKQDVIFAGGCEELDWTLSVLFDAMGAMSTDYNETAARASRAYDVNRDGFVIAGGAGVVVLEELEHAKARGAKIYGEIVGYGATSDGYDMVAPSGEGAVRCMKMALQGVNAKVDYINPHGTSTPVGDAKEIEAIREVFGPGEKSPPISATKSLTGHSLGATGVQEAIYSLLMLNNDFICESAHIDELDPAFADMPIVRKRIDNPGLGCVLSNSFGFGGTNATIVMKKLEA
;
A
#
# COMPACT_ATOMS: atom_id res chain seq x y z
N LYS A 1 -7.27 -6.61 -40.84
CA LYS A 1 -6.96 -5.21 -40.44
C LYS A 1 -8.08 -4.63 -39.56
N LYS A 2 -8.24 -5.04 -38.29
CA LYS A 2 -9.34 -4.56 -37.40
C LYS A 2 -8.94 -4.19 -35.95
N VAL A 3 -7.69 -4.41 -35.52
CA VAL A 3 -7.20 -4.09 -34.16
C VAL A 3 -6.26 -2.86 -34.12
N GLY A 4 -5.53 -2.60 -35.21
CA GLY A 4 -4.51 -1.55 -35.26
C GLY A 4 -3.13 -2.00 -34.74
N PRO A 5 -2.05 -1.28 -35.06
CA PRO A 5 -0.68 -1.75 -34.83
C PRO A 5 -0.12 -1.50 -33.42
N PHE A 6 -0.86 -0.79 -32.54
CA PHE A 6 -0.34 -0.30 -31.26
C PHE A 6 -0.98 -0.95 -30.02
N ALA A 7 -1.68 -2.08 -30.19
CA ALA A 7 -2.36 -2.76 -29.08
C ALA A 7 -1.39 -3.53 -28.17
N VAL A 8 -0.29 -4.07 -28.72
CA VAL A 8 0.64 -4.92 -27.96
C VAL A 8 1.21 -4.21 -26.72
N PRO A 9 1.74 -2.97 -26.81
CA PRO A 9 2.25 -2.29 -25.63
C PRO A 9 1.19 -1.97 -24.58
N LYS A 10 -0.10 -1.93 -24.95
CA LYS A 10 -1.21 -1.71 -24.01
C LYS A 10 -1.59 -2.99 -23.25
N GLY A 11 -1.57 -4.13 -23.94
CA GLY A 11 -2.03 -5.41 -23.39
C GLY A 11 -0.95 -6.27 -22.71
N MET A 12 0.33 -5.90 -22.80
CA MET A 12 1.40 -6.62 -22.10
C MET A 12 1.49 -6.21 -20.63
N SER A 13 1.80 -7.15 -19.73
CA SER A 13 1.91 -6.88 -18.29
C SER A 13 3.00 -5.87 -17.92
N SER A 14 3.97 -5.62 -18.81
CA SER A 14 5.00 -4.58 -18.65
C SER A 14 4.60 -3.22 -19.23
N THR A 15 3.33 -3.01 -19.54
CA THR A 15 2.80 -1.77 -20.16
C THR A 15 3.27 -0.50 -19.45
N ALA A 16 3.21 -0.48 -18.12
CA ALA A 16 3.59 0.68 -17.32
C ALA A 16 5.08 1.03 -17.48
N SER A 17 5.99 0.07 -17.24
CA SER A 17 7.42 0.35 -17.34
C SER A 17 7.84 0.65 -18.77
N ALA A 18 7.34 -0.11 -19.75
CA ALA A 18 7.77 0.05 -21.13
C ALA A 18 7.34 1.38 -21.75
N THR A 19 6.10 1.82 -21.50
CA THR A 19 5.58 3.09 -22.04
C THR A 19 6.31 4.28 -21.44
N LEU A 20 6.49 4.30 -20.11
CA LEU A 20 7.20 5.37 -19.42
C LEU A 20 8.70 5.37 -19.74
N ALA A 21 9.37 4.21 -19.70
CA ALA A 21 10.79 4.11 -20.00
C ALA A 21 11.11 4.58 -21.43
N THR A 22 10.26 4.23 -22.40
CA THR A 22 10.41 4.66 -23.80
C THR A 22 10.22 6.16 -23.94
N TRP A 23 9.17 6.72 -23.34
CA TRP A 23 8.85 8.15 -23.43
C TRP A 23 9.92 9.01 -22.76
N PHE A 24 10.31 8.67 -21.52
CA PHE A 24 11.29 9.40 -20.71
C PHE A 24 12.74 9.03 -21.02
N LYS A 25 12.98 8.17 -22.03
CA LYS A 25 14.32 7.76 -22.50
C LYS A 25 15.18 7.14 -21.39
N ILE A 26 14.57 6.36 -20.49
CA ILE A 26 15.27 5.68 -19.40
C ILE A 26 16.31 4.71 -19.96
N LYS A 27 17.53 4.75 -19.41
CA LYS A 27 18.69 3.95 -19.84
C LYS A 27 19.19 2.95 -18.80
N GLY A 28 18.70 3.07 -17.58
CA GLY A 28 18.99 2.17 -16.47
C GLY A 28 18.06 0.96 -16.47
N VAL A 29 17.65 0.54 -15.27
CA VAL A 29 16.71 -0.57 -15.10
C VAL A 29 15.34 -0.28 -15.75
N ASN A 30 14.74 -1.30 -16.37
CA ASN A 30 13.42 -1.22 -17.01
C ASN A 30 12.72 -2.58 -17.02
N TYR A 31 11.77 -2.77 -16.12
CA TYR A 31 10.85 -3.91 -16.06
C TYR A 31 9.68 -3.56 -15.15
N SER A 32 8.67 -4.44 -15.12
CA SER A 32 7.52 -4.33 -14.21
C SER A 32 7.50 -5.53 -13.27
N ILE A 33 7.22 -5.30 -11.99
CA ILE A 33 6.85 -6.34 -11.03
C ILE A 33 5.32 -6.32 -10.92
N SER A 34 4.70 -7.49 -10.82
CA SER A 34 3.27 -7.63 -10.55
C SER A 34 3.05 -8.69 -9.48
N SER A 35 2.22 -8.37 -8.49
CA SER A 35 1.94 -9.22 -7.32
C SER A 35 0.58 -8.88 -6.74
N ALA A 36 -0.44 -8.83 -7.61
CA ALA A 36 -1.79 -8.38 -7.28
C ALA A 36 -1.75 -7.03 -6.53
N CYS A 37 -2.40 -6.94 -5.38
CA CYS A 37 -2.50 -5.73 -4.56
C CYS A 37 -1.15 -5.27 -3.98
N ALA A 38 -0.13 -6.13 -3.90
CA ALA A 38 1.20 -5.79 -3.41
C ALA A 38 2.13 -5.20 -4.51
N THR A 39 1.65 -5.10 -5.75
CA THR A 39 2.43 -4.74 -6.96
C THR A 39 3.34 -3.54 -6.76
N SER A 40 2.79 -2.36 -6.46
CA SER A 40 3.59 -1.15 -6.39
C SER A 40 4.45 -1.06 -5.12
N ASN A 41 4.09 -1.76 -4.04
CA ASN A 41 4.98 -1.90 -2.89
C ASN A 41 6.22 -2.73 -3.24
N HIS A 42 6.08 -3.85 -3.94
CA HIS A 42 7.25 -4.60 -4.43
C HIS A 42 8.05 -3.81 -5.45
N CYS A 43 7.42 -3.00 -6.32
CA CYS A 43 8.15 -2.09 -7.22
C CYS A 43 9.03 -1.11 -6.43
N ILE A 44 8.49 -0.50 -5.36
CA ILE A 44 9.24 0.43 -4.51
C ILE A 44 10.35 -0.31 -3.73
N GLY A 45 10.04 -1.45 -3.11
CA GLY A 45 11.00 -2.22 -2.33
C GLY A 45 12.19 -2.71 -3.16
N ASN A 46 11.95 -3.25 -4.35
CA ASN A 46 13.01 -3.66 -5.26
C ASN A 46 13.80 -2.45 -5.81
N ALA A 47 13.15 -1.30 -6.05
CA ALA A 47 13.87 -0.07 -6.40
C ALA A 47 14.77 0.41 -5.26
N TYR A 48 14.30 0.34 -4.02
CA TYR A 48 15.09 0.60 -2.82
C TYR A 48 16.32 -0.32 -2.74
N GLU A 49 16.17 -1.63 -2.95
CA GLU A 49 17.29 -2.59 -2.95
C GLU A 49 18.32 -2.31 -4.05
N LEU A 50 17.87 -1.94 -5.26
CA LEU A 50 18.78 -1.59 -6.36
C LEU A 50 19.66 -0.37 -6.03
N ILE A 51 19.09 0.63 -5.36
CA ILE A 51 19.85 1.81 -4.89
C ILE A 51 20.77 1.40 -3.74
N GLN A 52 20.26 0.64 -2.76
CA GLN A 52 21.04 0.16 -1.61
C GLN A 52 22.26 -0.68 -2.03
N TRP A 53 22.14 -1.46 -3.10
CA TRP A 53 23.23 -2.25 -3.68
C TRP A 53 24.13 -1.47 -4.65
N GLY A 54 23.94 -0.16 -4.79
CA GLY A 54 24.74 0.69 -5.67
C GLY A 54 24.58 0.38 -7.15
N LYS A 55 23.45 -0.23 -7.56
CA LYS A 55 23.19 -0.54 -8.98
C LYS A 55 22.64 0.65 -9.74
N GLN A 56 21.94 1.56 -9.08
CA GLN A 56 21.36 2.78 -9.65
C GLN A 56 21.36 3.90 -8.59
N ASP A 57 21.54 5.15 -9.00
CA ASP A 57 21.45 6.30 -8.08
C ASP A 57 20.05 6.92 -8.03
N VAL A 58 19.25 6.73 -9.09
CA VAL A 58 17.90 7.30 -9.24
C VAL A 58 16.97 6.26 -9.88
N ILE A 59 15.81 6.01 -9.27
CA ILE A 59 14.77 5.14 -9.83
C ILE A 59 13.39 5.78 -9.68
N PHE A 60 12.59 5.70 -10.75
CA PHE A 60 11.14 5.95 -10.71
C PHE A 60 10.44 4.65 -10.35
N ALA A 61 9.75 4.61 -9.20
CA ALA A 61 9.05 3.43 -8.72
C ALA A 61 7.57 3.72 -8.47
N GLY A 62 6.70 2.75 -8.73
CA GLY A 62 5.28 2.90 -8.53
C GLY A 62 4.47 1.87 -9.31
N GLY A 63 3.25 2.27 -9.69
CA GLY A 63 2.32 1.41 -10.41
C GLY A 63 1.06 2.15 -10.81
N CYS A 64 0.25 1.48 -11.61
CA CYS A 64 -1.03 1.98 -12.07
C CYS A 64 -2.02 0.83 -12.21
N GLU A 65 -3.31 1.17 -12.26
CA GLU A 65 -4.36 0.27 -12.69
C GLU A 65 -5.44 1.04 -13.44
N GLU A 66 -5.96 0.45 -14.50
CA GLU A 66 -7.16 0.94 -15.18
C GLU A 66 -8.42 0.56 -14.39
N LEU A 67 -9.40 1.46 -14.36
CA LEU A 67 -10.74 1.13 -13.89
C LEU A 67 -11.63 0.85 -15.09
N ASP A 68 -11.86 -0.43 -15.37
CA ASP A 68 -12.75 -0.87 -16.45
C ASP A 68 -13.63 -2.04 -15.99
N TRP A 69 -14.81 -2.16 -16.59
CA TRP A 69 -15.77 -3.21 -16.24
C TRP A 69 -15.24 -4.60 -16.59
N THR A 70 -14.39 -4.74 -17.63
CA THR A 70 -13.81 -6.04 -18.03
C THR A 70 -12.89 -6.61 -16.96
N LEU A 71 -12.29 -5.75 -16.13
CA LEU A 71 -11.54 -6.13 -14.94
C LEU A 71 -12.46 -6.26 -13.72
N SER A 72 -13.32 -5.26 -13.48
CA SER A 72 -14.16 -5.19 -12.28
C SER A 72 -15.13 -6.37 -12.15
N VAL A 73 -15.67 -6.85 -13.28
CA VAL A 73 -16.60 -7.99 -13.32
C VAL A 73 -15.96 -9.29 -12.80
N LEU A 74 -14.62 -9.42 -12.89
CA LEU A 74 -13.91 -10.59 -12.37
C LEU A 74 -14.00 -10.66 -10.84
N PHE A 75 -13.97 -9.50 -10.17
CA PHE A 75 -14.08 -9.40 -8.71
C PHE A 75 -15.54 -9.50 -8.24
N ASP A 76 -16.48 -8.96 -9.02
CA ASP A 76 -17.92 -9.12 -8.77
C ASP A 76 -18.33 -10.59 -8.82
N ALA A 77 -17.88 -11.31 -9.86
CA ALA A 77 -18.19 -12.72 -10.06
C ALA A 77 -17.67 -13.64 -8.93
N MET A 78 -16.64 -13.21 -8.19
CA MET A 78 -16.14 -13.94 -7.01
C MET A 78 -16.68 -13.41 -5.68
N GLY A 79 -17.59 -12.43 -5.70
CA GLY A 79 -18.24 -11.86 -4.51
C GLY A 79 -17.28 -11.11 -3.60
N ALA A 80 -16.23 -10.49 -4.14
CA ALA A 80 -15.21 -9.79 -3.35
C ALA A 80 -15.50 -8.29 -3.15
N MET A 81 -16.39 -7.71 -3.97
CA MET A 81 -16.74 -6.30 -3.91
C MET A 81 -17.98 -6.05 -3.05
N SER A 82 -18.05 -4.86 -2.46
CA SER A 82 -19.22 -4.40 -1.68
C SER A 82 -20.47 -4.34 -2.57
N THR A 83 -21.59 -4.86 -2.07
CA THR A 83 -22.89 -4.84 -2.74
C THR A 83 -24.03 -4.33 -1.84
N ASP A 84 -23.87 -4.36 -0.52
CA ASP A 84 -24.89 -3.95 0.44
C ASP A 84 -25.06 -2.43 0.54
N TYR A 85 -24.10 -1.65 0.03
CA TYR A 85 -24.06 -0.19 0.15
C TYR A 85 -24.24 0.58 -1.16
N ASN A 86 -24.79 -0.05 -2.20
CA ASN A 86 -25.01 0.58 -3.51
C ASN A 86 -25.81 1.90 -3.44
N GLU A 87 -26.84 1.97 -2.58
CA GLU A 87 -27.67 3.18 -2.39
C GLU A 87 -26.93 4.30 -1.61
N THR A 88 -25.82 3.98 -0.95
CA THR A 88 -24.97 4.93 -0.22
C THR A 88 -23.51 4.79 -0.63
N ALA A 89 -23.25 4.68 -1.94
CA ALA A 89 -21.97 4.27 -2.52
C ALA A 89 -20.72 4.99 -1.96
N ALA A 90 -20.83 6.28 -1.61
CA ALA A 90 -19.75 7.06 -1.01
C ALA A 90 -19.21 6.47 0.31
N ARG A 91 -19.98 5.59 0.97
CA ARG A 91 -19.66 4.95 2.25
C ARG A 91 -19.39 3.46 2.11
N ALA A 92 -19.36 2.92 0.90
CA ALA A 92 -19.29 1.47 0.69
C ALA A 92 -17.96 0.86 1.15
N SER A 93 -16.84 1.58 0.99
CA SER A 93 -15.56 1.16 1.57
C SER A 93 -15.47 1.64 3.01
N ARG A 94 -15.40 0.69 3.95
CA ARG A 94 -15.58 0.91 5.39
C ARG A 94 -14.77 -0.09 6.21
N ALA A 95 -13.45 -0.09 6.00
CA ALA A 95 -12.58 -1.02 6.72
C ALA A 95 -12.81 -0.91 8.23
N TYR A 96 -12.85 -2.07 8.89
CA TYR A 96 -13.13 -2.24 10.32
C TYR A 96 -14.57 -1.99 10.81
N ASP A 97 -15.49 -1.54 9.96
CA ASP A 97 -16.91 -1.51 10.31
C ASP A 97 -17.44 -2.95 10.45
N VAL A 98 -18.29 -3.20 11.44
CA VAL A 98 -18.85 -4.54 11.71
C VAL A 98 -19.69 -5.05 10.53
N ASN A 99 -20.27 -4.14 9.73
CA ASN A 99 -21.10 -4.44 8.59
C ASN A 99 -20.37 -4.26 7.25
N ARG A 100 -19.03 -4.30 7.23
CA ARG A 100 -18.24 -4.31 5.99
C ARG A 100 -18.48 -5.60 5.19
N ASP A 101 -18.65 -5.49 3.88
CA ASP A 101 -19.10 -6.60 3.03
C ASP A 101 -18.20 -6.90 1.83
N GLY A 102 -17.18 -6.07 1.59
CA GLY A 102 -16.26 -6.23 0.47
C GLY A 102 -15.50 -4.95 0.16
N PHE A 103 -14.54 -5.03 -0.75
CA PHE A 103 -13.80 -3.85 -1.17
C PHE A 103 -14.56 -3.05 -2.23
N VAL A 104 -14.20 -1.78 -2.42
CA VAL A 104 -14.68 -0.96 -3.55
C VAL A 104 -13.52 -0.80 -4.52
N ILE A 105 -13.67 -1.27 -5.76
CA ILE A 105 -12.58 -1.17 -6.75
C ILE A 105 -12.35 0.28 -7.18
N ALA A 106 -11.10 0.62 -7.43
CA ALA A 106 -10.69 1.92 -7.96
C ALA A 106 -9.64 1.76 -9.07
N GLY A 107 -9.32 2.85 -9.77
CA GLY A 107 -8.21 2.93 -10.70
C GLY A 107 -7.38 4.17 -10.43
N GLY A 108 -6.18 4.24 -11.01
CA GLY A 108 -5.28 5.36 -10.84
C GLY A 108 -3.82 4.98 -11.00
N ALA A 109 -2.94 5.88 -10.57
CA ALA A 109 -1.49 5.65 -10.60
C ALA A 109 -0.80 6.42 -9.46
N GLY A 110 0.44 6.04 -9.19
CA GLY A 110 1.35 6.80 -8.34
C GLY A 110 2.80 6.54 -8.76
N VAL A 111 3.67 7.53 -8.54
CA VAL A 111 5.10 7.43 -8.79
C VAL A 111 5.84 8.14 -7.67
N VAL A 112 6.86 7.49 -7.12
CA VAL A 112 7.88 8.10 -6.26
C VAL A 112 9.21 8.10 -7.00
N VAL A 113 10.00 9.16 -6.78
CA VAL A 113 11.38 9.24 -7.23
C VAL A 113 12.26 8.87 -6.05
N LEU A 114 12.96 7.74 -6.16
CA LEU A 114 13.91 7.28 -5.15
C LEU A 114 15.31 7.63 -5.59
N GLU A 115 16.13 8.09 -4.66
CA GLU A 115 17.52 8.44 -4.91
C GLU A 115 18.43 7.95 -3.79
N GLU A 116 19.68 7.67 -4.13
CA GLU A 116 20.75 7.56 -3.15
C GLU A 116 20.86 8.89 -2.36
N LEU A 117 21.09 8.81 -1.05
CA LEU A 117 20.94 9.95 -0.15
C LEU A 117 21.96 11.07 -0.45
N GLU A 118 23.22 10.72 -0.68
CA GLU A 118 24.26 11.71 -0.98
C GLU A 118 24.08 12.33 -2.37
N HIS A 119 23.63 11.55 -3.36
CA HIS A 119 23.17 12.06 -4.66
C HIS A 119 22.04 13.08 -4.49
N ALA A 120 21.01 12.75 -3.72
CA ALA A 120 19.88 13.64 -3.45
C ALA A 120 20.31 14.94 -2.76
N LYS A 121 21.18 14.86 -1.73
CA LYS A 121 21.72 16.01 -1.02
C LYS A 121 22.58 16.90 -1.94
N ALA A 122 23.46 16.30 -2.74
CA ALA A 122 24.38 17.03 -3.61
C ALA A 122 23.66 17.96 -4.61
N ARG A 123 22.46 17.56 -5.06
CA ARG A 123 21.62 18.37 -5.97
C ARG A 123 20.55 19.21 -5.27
N GLY A 124 20.52 19.23 -3.94
CA GLY A 124 19.51 19.96 -3.15
C GLY A 124 18.08 19.44 -3.35
N ALA A 125 17.91 18.11 -3.48
CA ALA A 125 16.60 17.50 -3.67
C ALA A 125 15.67 17.76 -2.48
N LYS A 126 14.37 17.91 -2.75
CA LYS A 126 13.36 17.81 -1.69
C LYS A 126 13.26 16.35 -1.24
N ILE A 127 13.48 16.12 0.05
CA ILE A 127 13.38 14.79 0.66
C ILE A 127 12.05 14.72 1.41
N TYR A 128 11.11 13.92 0.92
CA TYR A 128 9.82 13.69 1.59
C TYR A 128 9.94 12.73 2.77
N GLY A 129 10.91 11.82 2.70
CA GLY A 129 11.21 10.81 3.71
C GLY A 129 12.29 9.85 3.20
N GLU A 130 12.81 9.04 4.10
CA GLU A 130 13.78 7.98 3.83
C GLU A 130 13.07 6.63 3.94
N ILE A 131 13.22 5.75 2.95
CA ILE A 131 12.83 4.34 3.09
C ILE A 131 13.88 3.66 3.96
N VAL A 132 13.45 3.13 5.10
CA VAL A 132 14.35 2.52 6.11
C VAL A 132 14.11 1.04 6.32
N GLY A 133 13.07 0.51 5.71
CA GLY A 133 12.69 -0.88 5.89
C GLY A 133 11.82 -1.36 4.75
N TYR A 134 12.07 -2.60 4.33
CA TYR A 134 11.28 -3.29 3.32
C TYR A 134 11.20 -4.77 3.68
N GLY A 135 9.99 -5.32 3.65
CA GLY A 135 9.71 -6.73 3.87
C GLY A 135 8.92 -7.28 2.71
N ALA A 136 9.30 -8.48 2.24
CA ALA A 136 8.60 -9.22 1.22
C ALA A 136 8.51 -10.69 1.62
N THR A 137 7.30 -11.23 1.71
CA THR A 137 7.08 -12.63 2.10
C THR A 137 5.97 -13.28 1.27
N SER A 138 5.86 -14.59 1.38
CA SER A 138 4.74 -15.36 0.86
C SER A 138 4.10 -16.20 1.96
N ASP A 139 2.78 -16.32 1.95
CA ASP A 139 2.00 -17.17 2.86
C ASP A 139 2.10 -18.64 2.49
N GLY A 140 2.04 -18.98 1.20
CA GLY A 140 1.97 -20.38 0.76
C GLY A 140 0.73 -21.14 1.28
N TYR A 141 -0.39 -20.44 1.47
CA TYR A 141 -1.56 -20.94 2.19
C TYR A 141 -2.82 -21.06 1.32
N ASP A 142 -3.44 -19.94 0.96
CA ASP A 142 -4.64 -19.88 0.13
C ASP A 142 -4.47 -18.84 -0.99
N MET A 143 -5.25 -18.97 -2.08
CA MET A 143 -5.16 -18.07 -3.23
C MET A 143 -5.78 -16.69 -2.96
N VAL A 144 -6.84 -16.63 -2.15
CA VAL A 144 -7.64 -15.41 -1.94
C VAL A 144 -7.57 -14.95 -0.49
N ALA A 145 -7.57 -15.89 0.47
CA ALA A 145 -7.55 -15.58 1.90
C ALA A 145 -6.10 -15.49 2.44
N PRO A 146 -5.78 -14.48 3.27
CA PRO A 146 -4.47 -14.38 3.91
C PRO A 146 -4.32 -15.37 5.08
N SER A 147 -3.09 -15.84 5.33
CA SER A 147 -2.78 -16.71 6.48
C SER A 147 -2.64 -15.94 7.81
N GLY A 148 -2.32 -14.64 7.73
CA GLY A 148 -1.97 -13.79 8.88
C GLY A 148 -0.50 -13.91 9.30
N GLU A 149 0.04 -15.13 9.43
CA GLU A 149 1.44 -15.32 9.86
C GLU A 149 2.45 -14.77 8.82
N GLY A 150 2.13 -14.86 7.53
CA GLY A 150 3.01 -14.30 6.50
C GLY A 150 3.08 -12.78 6.55
N ALA A 151 1.98 -12.11 6.94
CA ALA A 151 1.96 -10.67 7.22
C ALA A 151 2.80 -10.32 8.46
N VAL A 152 2.75 -11.14 9.52
CA VAL A 152 3.63 -11.00 10.69
C VAL A 152 5.10 -11.06 10.27
N ARG A 153 5.49 -12.07 9.49
CA ARG A 153 6.87 -12.19 8.97
C ARG A 153 7.24 -11.00 8.09
N CYS A 154 6.32 -10.53 7.26
CA CYS A 154 6.52 -9.39 6.36
C CYS A 154 6.83 -8.10 7.16
N MET A 155 5.99 -7.76 8.13
CA MET A 155 6.19 -6.60 8.99
C MET A 155 7.47 -6.74 9.83
N LYS A 156 7.70 -7.90 10.45
CA LYS A 156 8.94 -8.16 11.21
C LYS A 156 10.18 -7.99 10.33
N MET A 157 10.17 -8.47 9.08
CA MET A 157 11.27 -8.28 8.12
C MET A 157 11.49 -6.81 7.80
N ALA A 158 10.43 -6.05 7.51
CA ALA A 158 10.53 -4.62 7.22
C ALA A 158 11.04 -3.79 8.41
N LEU A 159 10.83 -4.26 9.64
CA LEU A 159 11.30 -3.62 10.87
C LEU A 159 12.74 -4.02 11.26
N GLN A 160 13.37 -4.98 10.57
CA GLN A 160 14.74 -5.38 10.88
C GLN A 160 15.71 -4.20 10.67
N GLY A 161 16.42 -3.82 11.73
CA GLY A 161 17.37 -2.69 11.69
C GLY A 161 16.72 -1.30 11.75
N VAL A 162 15.38 -1.21 11.85
CA VAL A 162 14.68 0.06 12.03
C VAL A 162 14.73 0.46 13.51
N ASN A 163 15.60 1.42 13.83
CA ASN A 163 15.78 1.94 15.19
C ASN A 163 14.84 3.14 15.47
N ALA A 164 13.56 3.01 15.13
CA ALA A 164 12.55 4.04 15.38
C ALA A 164 11.23 3.39 15.77
N LYS A 165 10.48 4.04 16.66
CA LYS A 165 9.08 3.66 16.94
C LYS A 165 8.25 3.97 15.70
N VAL A 166 7.38 3.05 15.28
CA VAL A 166 6.37 3.35 14.25
C VAL A 166 5.29 4.22 14.88
N ASP A 167 5.00 5.36 14.28
CA ASP A 167 4.04 6.36 14.77
C ASP A 167 2.69 6.29 14.05
N TYR A 168 2.64 5.59 12.91
CA TYR A 168 1.42 5.41 12.13
C TYR A 168 1.51 4.15 11.26
N ILE A 169 0.42 3.38 11.20
CA ILE A 169 0.26 2.26 10.26
C ILE A 169 -0.81 2.63 9.24
N ASN A 170 -0.40 2.65 7.96
CA ASN A 170 -1.32 2.53 6.83
C ASN A 170 -1.51 1.02 6.53
N PRO A 171 -2.64 0.44 6.91
CA PRO A 171 -2.89 -0.98 6.76
C PRO A 171 -3.22 -1.34 5.31
N HIS A 172 -3.23 -2.63 4.99
CA HIS A 172 -3.83 -3.12 3.76
C HIS A 172 -5.35 -2.91 3.76
N GLY A 173 -6.04 -3.14 4.88
CA GLY A 173 -7.41 -2.71 5.22
C GLY A 173 -8.35 -2.48 4.04
N THR A 174 -8.87 -3.55 3.43
CA THR A 174 -9.65 -3.50 2.19
C THR A 174 -11.15 -3.47 2.39
N SER A 175 -11.64 -3.41 3.64
CA SER A 175 -13.08 -3.50 3.94
C SER A 175 -13.66 -4.89 3.69
N THR A 176 -12.82 -5.92 3.79
CA THR A 176 -13.25 -7.33 3.64
C THR A 176 -13.34 -7.99 5.02
N PRO A 177 -14.33 -8.87 5.27
CA PRO A 177 -14.50 -9.50 6.58
C PRO A 177 -13.25 -10.26 7.07
N VAL A 178 -12.69 -11.12 6.20
CA VAL A 178 -11.54 -11.99 6.53
C VAL A 178 -10.22 -11.22 6.49
N GLY A 179 -10.02 -10.37 5.48
CA GLY A 179 -8.75 -9.66 5.27
C GLY A 179 -8.42 -8.70 6.42
N ASP A 180 -9.38 -7.85 6.79
CA ASP A 180 -9.21 -6.87 7.87
C ASP A 180 -8.91 -7.58 9.20
N ALA A 181 -9.59 -8.69 9.49
CA ALA A 181 -9.39 -9.44 10.73
C ALA A 181 -7.99 -10.06 10.83
N LYS A 182 -7.53 -10.72 9.75
CA LYS A 182 -6.21 -11.37 9.71
C LYS A 182 -5.07 -10.37 9.79
N GLU A 183 -5.20 -9.20 9.15
CA GLU A 183 -4.20 -8.15 9.27
C GLU A 183 -4.16 -7.56 10.69
N ILE A 184 -5.31 -7.30 11.32
CA ILE A 184 -5.34 -6.78 12.69
C ILE A 184 -4.75 -7.78 13.69
N GLU A 185 -5.00 -9.08 13.53
CA GLU A 185 -4.33 -10.13 14.30
C GLU A 185 -2.80 -10.05 14.16
N ALA A 186 -2.30 -9.88 12.93
CA ALA A 186 -0.87 -9.75 12.65
C ALA A 186 -0.27 -8.48 13.27
N ILE A 187 -0.95 -7.32 13.16
CA ILE A 187 -0.53 -6.06 13.76
C ILE A 187 -0.50 -6.20 15.29
N ARG A 188 -1.51 -6.83 15.88
CA ARG A 188 -1.57 -7.12 17.32
C ARG A 188 -0.41 -8.00 17.77
N GLU A 189 0.01 -8.99 16.97
CA GLU A 189 1.18 -9.80 17.30
C GLU A 189 2.49 -9.00 17.25
N VAL A 190 2.66 -8.14 16.24
CA VAL A 190 3.91 -7.38 16.04
C VAL A 190 4.05 -6.22 17.03
N PHE A 191 2.96 -5.49 17.29
CA PHE A 191 3.00 -4.23 18.05
C PHE A 191 2.29 -4.30 19.42
N GLY A 192 1.52 -5.36 19.68
CA GLY A 192 0.64 -5.45 20.83
C GLY A 192 -0.66 -4.65 20.65
N PRO A 193 -1.63 -4.82 21.58
CA PRO A 193 -2.90 -4.09 21.58
C PRO A 193 -2.80 -2.73 22.28
N GLY A 194 -3.84 -1.91 22.11
CA GLY A 194 -4.03 -0.63 22.79
C GLY A 194 -2.96 0.41 22.44
N GLU A 195 -2.58 1.23 23.43
CA GLU A 195 -1.62 2.34 23.27
C GLU A 195 -0.19 1.90 22.92
N LYS A 196 0.13 0.61 23.02
CA LYS A 196 1.41 0.06 22.54
C LYS A 196 1.48 0.02 21.02
N SER A 197 0.33 -0.16 20.36
CA SER A 197 0.23 -0.18 18.91
C SER A 197 0.28 1.24 18.34
N PRO A 198 0.90 1.46 17.16
CA PRO A 198 0.75 2.71 16.45
C PRO A 198 -0.71 2.94 16.04
N PRO A 199 -1.20 4.18 15.98
CA PRO A 199 -2.48 4.51 15.36
C PRO A 199 -2.64 3.88 13.97
N ILE A 200 -3.83 3.32 13.69
CA ILE A 200 -4.16 2.63 12.44
C ILE A 200 -5.24 3.41 11.71
N SER A 201 -5.03 3.73 10.43
CA SER A 201 -6.04 4.37 9.59
C SER A 201 -6.09 3.79 8.19
N ALA A 202 -7.21 3.16 7.83
CA ALA A 202 -7.38 2.56 6.51
C ALA A 202 -7.78 3.62 5.48
N THR A 203 -6.79 4.09 4.71
CA THR A 203 -7.03 5.10 3.66
C THR A 203 -7.97 4.62 2.55
N LYS A 204 -8.07 3.31 2.33
CA LYS A 204 -9.00 2.69 1.36
C LYS A 204 -10.47 2.99 1.62
N SER A 205 -10.87 3.25 2.87
CA SER A 205 -12.24 3.69 3.15
C SER A 205 -12.60 4.97 2.39
N LEU A 206 -11.62 5.83 2.09
CA LEU A 206 -11.81 7.04 1.27
C LEU A 206 -11.51 6.81 -0.22
N THR A 207 -10.52 5.97 -0.53
CA THR A 207 -9.95 5.90 -1.88
C THR A 207 -10.46 4.73 -2.72
N GLY A 208 -11.12 3.76 -2.09
CA GLY A 208 -11.27 2.43 -2.66
C GLY A 208 -9.92 1.72 -2.83
N HIS A 209 -9.94 0.59 -3.52
CA HIS A 209 -8.78 -0.26 -3.74
C HIS A 209 -8.35 -0.24 -5.22
N SER A 210 -7.27 0.50 -5.49
CA SER A 210 -6.73 0.74 -6.84
C SER A 210 -5.73 -0.31 -7.31
N LEU A 211 -5.86 -1.54 -6.82
CA LEU A 211 -5.09 -2.73 -7.23
C LEU A 211 -3.58 -2.44 -7.38
N GLY A 212 -3.03 -2.51 -8.60
CA GLY A 212 -1.61 -2.27 -8.87
C GLY A 212 -1.06 -0.93 -8.37
N ALA A 213 -1.91 0.11 -8.27
CA ALA A 213 -1.53 1.44 -7.80
C ALA A 213 -1.54 1.61 -6.27
N THR A 214 -2.15 0.70 -5.52
CA THR A 214 -2.49 0.96 -4.10
C THR A 214 -1.26 1.24 -3.24
N GLY A 215 -0.20 0.43 -3.37
CA GLY A 215 0.97 0.52 -2.48
C GLY A 215 1.70 1.85 -2.63
N VAL A 216 1.92 2.31 -3.86
CA VAL A 216 2.55 3.62 -4.10
C VAL A 216 1.66 4.79 -3.68
N GLN A 217 0.35 4.68 -3.86
CA GLN A 217 -0.58 5.72 -3.42
C GLN A 217 -0.61 5.80 -1.89
N GLU A 218 -0.62 4.67 -1.19
CA GLU A 218 -0.59 4.60 0.27
C GLU A 218 0.75 5.05 0.84
N ALA A 219 1.86 4.80 0.15
CA ALA A 219 3.15 5.40 0.46
C ALA A 219 3.08 6.93 0.34
N ILE A 220 2.49 7.47 -0.74
CA ILE A 220 2.29 8.91 -0.93
C ILE A 220 1.39 9.50 0.16
N TYR A 221 0.26 8.88 0.49
CA TYR A 221 -0.64 9.35 1.55
C TYR A 221 0.07 9.38 2.90
N SER A 222 0.84 8.34 3.21
CA SER A 222 1.61 8.26 4.46
C SER A 222 2.69 9.33 4.52
N LEU A 223 3.40 9.60 3.42
CA LEU A 223 4.37 10.70 3.34
C LEU A 223 3.69 12.07 3.46
N LEU A 224 2.50 12.26 2.86
CA LEU A 224 1.74 13.51 3.00
C LEU A 224 1.30 13.73 4.44
N MET A 225 0.79 12.70 5.12
CA MET A 225 0.47 12.74 6.55
C MET A 225 1.71 13.04 7.41
N LEU A 226 2.83 12.36 7.14
CA LEU A 226 4.12 12.60 7.80
C LEU A 226 4.62 14.05 7.65
N ASN A 227 4.51 14.62 6.45
CA ASN A 227 5.01 15.97 6.15
C ASN A 227 4.08 17.09 6.63
N ASN A 228 2.79 16.81 6.81
CA ASN A 228 1.80 17.78 7.29
C ASN A 228 1.37 17.53 8.76
N ASP A 229 2.01 16.57 9.42
CA ASP A 229 1.80 16.19 10.82
C ASP A 229 0.32 16.00 11.20
N PHE A 230 -0.36 15.11 10.50
CA PHE A 230 -1.70 14.66 10.85
C PHE A 230 -1.90 13.18 10.51
N ILE A 231 -2.86 12.53 11.17
CA ILE A 231 -3.35 11.19 10.78
C ILE A 231 -4.82 11.31 10.39
N CYS A 232 -5.18 10.82 9.20
CA CYS A 232 -6.56 10.85 8.73
C CYS A 232 -7.47 9.93 9.55
N GLU A 233 -8.77 10.25 9.56
CA GLU A 233 -9.78 9.34 10.09
C GLU A 233 -9.85 8.06 9.26
N SER A 234 -9.96 6.91 9.94
CA SER A 234 -10.34 5.65 9.32
C SER A 234 -11.83 5.72 9.03
N ALA A 235 -12.16 6.22 7.84
CA ALA A 235 -13.49 6.70 7.49
C ALA A 235 -14.55 5.59 7.45
N HIS A 236 -15.82 6.02 7.55
CA HIS A 236 -17.03 5.21 7.34
C HIS A 236 -17.26 4.08 8.37
N ILE A 237 -16.59 4.14 9.52
CA ILE A 237 -16.87 3.24 10.65
C ILE A 237 -18.04 3.81 11.46
N ASP A 238 -19.25 3.32 11.17
CA ASP A 238 -20.46 3.61 11.95
C ASP A 238 -20.43 2.84 13.27
N GLU A 239 -20.21 1.53 13.17
CA GLU A 239 -20.07 0.62 14.29
C GLU A 239 -18.77 -0.17 14.12
N LEU A 240 -17.82 0.07 15.03
CA LEU A 240 -16.56 -0.65 15.01
C LEU A 240 -16.82 -2.13 15.33
N ASP A 241 -16.25 -3.01 14.52
CA ASP A 241 -16.26 -4.45 14.79
C ASP A 241 -15.68 -4.72 16.19
N PRO A 242 -16.42 -5.38 17.10
CA PRO A 242 -15.96 -5.67 18.45
C PRO A 242 -14.63 -6.45 18.49
N ALA A 243 -14.28 -7.18 17.43
CA ALA A 243 -13.00 -7.88 17.32
C ALA A 243 -11.78 -6.94 17.27
N PHE A 244 -12.00 -5.64 16.99
CA PHE A 244 -10.94 -4.63 16.85
C PHE A 244 -11.02 -3.55 17.94
N ALA A 245 -11.91 -3.70 18.93
CA ALA A 245 -12.13 -2.71 19.98
C ALA A 245 -10.88 -2.45 20.86
N ASP A 246 -9.93 -3.38 20.87
CA ASP A 246 -8.66 -3.26 21.59
C ASP A 246 -7.55 -2.56 20.79
N MET A 247 -7.79 -2.21 19.52
CA MET A 247 -6.78 -1.61 18.63
C MET A 247 -7.00 -0.10 18.45
N PRO A 248 -5.92 0.71 18.31
CA PRO A 248 -6.03 2.16 18.17
C PRO A 248 -6.39 2.57 16.73
N ILE A 249 -7.54 2.10 16.24
CA ILE A 249 -8.11 2.52 14.95
C ILE A 249 -8.60 3.96 15.07
N VAL A 250 -8.14 4.82 14.18
CA VAL A 250 -8.34 6.28 14.26
C VAL A 250 -9.78 6.62 13.91
N ARG A 251 -10.61 6.90 14.93
CA ARG A 251 -12.04 7.26 14.76
C ARG A 251 -12.30 8.73 14.45
N LYS A 252 -11.27 9.57 14.50
CA LYS A 252 -11.30 11.01 14.15
C LYS A 252 -9.90 11.45 13.79
N ARG A 253 -9.77 12.35 12.82
CA ARG A 253 -8.47 12.96 12.45
C ARG A 253 -7.68 13.40 13.68
N ILE A 254 -6.40 13.06 13.72
CA ILE A 254 -5.46 13.46 14.77
C ILE A 254 -4.54 14.53 14.18
N ASP A 255 -4.51 15.72 14.79
CA ASP A 255 -3.65 16.83 14.37
C ASP A 255 -2.42 16.93 15.28
N ASN A 256 -1.26 17.24 14.69
CA ASN A 256 0.04 17.37 15.36
C ASN A 256 0.47 16.16 16.24
N PRO A 257 0.38 14.90 15.77
CA PRO A 257 0.80 13.74 16.55
C PRO A 257 2.33 13.57 16.65
N GLY A 258 3.12 14.36 15.90
CA GLY A 258 4.58 14.28 15.89
C GLY A 258 5.09 13.08 15.11
N LEU A 259 4.56 12.83 13.91
CA LEU A 259 4.97 11.67 13.09
C LEU A 259 6.47 11.72 12.73
N GLY A 260 7.19 10.65 13.05
CA GLY A 260 8.60 10.44 12.69
C GLY A 260 8.81 9.22 11.80
N CYS A 261 8.05 8.14 11.99
CA CYS A 261 8.17 6.89 11.24
C CYS A 261 6.79 6.29 10.94
N VAL A 262 6.58 5.87 9.70
CA VAL A 262 5.30 5.32 9.20
C VAL A 262 5.53 3.98 8.52
N LEU A 263 4.58 3.06 8.68
CA LEU A 263 4.59 1.73 8.07
C LEU A 263 3.38 1.58 7.15
N SER A 264 3.59 1.01 5.96
CA SER A 264 2.52 0.74 5.00
C SER A 264 2.52 -0.73 4.57
N ASN A 265 1.38 -1.39 4.72
CA ASN A 265 1.17 -2.78 4.31
C ASN A 265 0.45 -2.87 2.96
N SER A 266 0.78 -3.89 2.17
CA SER A 266 -0.01 -4.30 1.01
C SER A 266 0.11 -5.81 0.80
N PHE A 267 -1.03 -6.51 0.88
CA PHE A 267 -1.09 -7.96 0.77
C PHE A 267 -2.01 -8.33 -0.41
N GLY A 268 -1.57 -9.26 -1.26
CA GLY A 268 -2.26 -9.60 -2.50
C GLY A 268 -2.62 -11.08 -2.60
N PHE A 269 -3.55 -11.38 -3.52
CA PHE A 269 -3.86 -12.75 -3.91
C PHE A 269 -2.61 -13.56 -4.27
N GLY A 270 -2.69 -14.87 -4.03
CA GLY A 270 -1.55 -15.78 -4.04
C GLY A 270 -0.71 -15.70 -2.76
N GLY A 271 -1.20 -15.00 -1.73
CA GLY A 271 -0.53 -14.85 -0.45
C GLY A 271 0.82 -14.15 -0.58
N THR A 272 0.87 -13.04 -1.33
CA THR A 272 2.08 -12.24 -1.55
C THR A 272 2.03 -10.97 -0.73
N ASN A 273 3.05 -10.71 0.08
CA ASN A 273 3.02 -9.66 1.09
C ASN A 273 4.17 -8.69 0.94
N ALA A 274 3.88 -7.38 0.99
CA ALA A 274 4.89 -6.33 0.98
C ALA A 274 4.61 -5.29 2.08
N THR A 275 5.65 -4.98 2.88
CA THR A 275 5.62 -3.92 3.89
C THR A 275 6.76 -2.94 3.62
N ILE A 276 6.46 -1.63 3.69
CA ILE A 276 7.47 -0.58 3.56
C ILE A 276 7.43 0.31 4.81
N VAL A 277 8.60 0.67 5.32
CA VAL A 277 8.78 1.62 6.43
C VAL A 277 9.49 2.85 5.93
N MET A 278 8.91 4.02 6.21
CA MET A 278 9.43 5.33 5.81
C MET A 278 9.58 6.21 7.05
N LYS A 279 10.70 6.93 7.17
CA LYS A 279 10.91 7.90 8.25
C LYS A 279 11.13 9.31 7.73
N LYS A 280 10.86 10.29 8.57
CA LYS A 280 11.29 11.67 8.35
C LYS A 280 12.81 11.73 8.44
N LEU A 281 13.46 12.43 7.51
CA LEU A 281 14.90 12.66 7.62
C LEU A 281 15.13 13.67 8.75
N GLU A 282 15.93 13.30 9.74
CA GLU A 282 16.38 14.23 10.78
C GLU A 282 17.26 15.32 10.13
N ALA A 283 17.07 16.57 10.54
CA ALA A 283 17.78 17.73 10.01
C ALA A 283 19.25 17.78 10.46
#